data_AF-A0A941TLP1-F1
#
_entry.id   AF-A0A941TLP1-F1
#
_cell.length_a   1.000
_cell.length_b   1.000
_cell.length_c   1.000
_cell.angle_alpha   90.00
_cell.angle_beta   90.00
_cell.angle_gamma   90.00
#
_symmetry.space_group_name_H-M   'P 1'
#
loop_
_entity.id
_entity.type
_entity.pdbx_description
1 polymer ?
#
loop_
_entity_poly.entity_id
_entity_poly.type
_entity_poly.pdbx_seq_one_letter_code
_entity_poly.pdbx_strand_id
1 'polypeptide(L)'
;DSEGVEGKFYVWDAAEIDAILGAADGAFFRAVYDVTPQGNWEHHAILHRNESPALLGDAEERRLAGLRAKLKVVRDKRVWPGWDDKVLADWNGLMIAALANAAAVFQRDDWLAAAVRAWRFVMDTMRDGNGRLFHSHRAGKSLHRGTLDDYANMARAGVALFETTGEARYLDEAQALIAVLDRHFADPQAGGYFITADDAADLIVRNKHCHDNAVPSGNGTLVGVFARLWILTGDAAWRDKAERQVAAFAGELEGNFFPLMTLLNSDQTLQNAIECVIVGALDDPATEALRRAVYGRSLPDKVVRRLAPGTPLPADHPAAGKGLVDGKPALYVCRDMSCAAPVTDATQVSLP
;
A
#
# COMPACT_ATOMS: atom_id res chain seq x y z
N ASP A 1 22.25 5.63 10.25
CA ASP A 1 23.56 6.32 10.39
C ASP A 1 24.71 5.34 10.37
N SER A 2 25.86 5.78 9.88
CA SER A 2 27.15 5.06 9.99
C SER A 2 28.11 5.93 10.78
N GLU A 3 28.64 5.40 11.88
CA GLU A 3 29.54 6.13 12.80
C GLU A 3 28.90 7.41 13.38
N GLY A 4 27.59 7.41 13.61
CA GLY A 4 26.87 8.57 14.17
C GLY A 4 26.64 9.71 13.17
N VAL A 5 26.93 9.51 11.89
CA VAL A 5 26.70 10.49 10.82
C VAL A 5 25.66 9.93 9.85
N GLU A 6 24.59 10.69 9.64
CA GLU A 6 23.54 10.38 8.66
C GLU A 6 24.12 10.40 7.23
N GLY A 7 23.74 9.44 6.40
CA GLY A 7 24.15 9.41 4.98
C GLY A 7 25.64 9.14 4.67
N LYS A 8 26.56 9.16 5.65
CA LYS A 8 28.03 9.04 5.44
C LYS A 8 28.47 7.87 4.57
N PHE A 9 27.80 6.71 4.65
CA PHE A 9 28.09 5.57 3.79
C PHE A 9 27.89 5.87 2.28
N TYR A 10 26.95 6.75 1.92
CA TYR A 10 26.48 6.97 0.55
C TYR A 10 27.09 8.19 -0.16
N VAL A 11 27.69 9.13 0.57
CA VAL A 11 28.24 10.38 0.02
C VAL A 11 29.67 10.22 -0.52
N TRP A 12 30.08 11.11 -1.41
CA TRP A 12 31.38 11.06 -2.08
C TRP A 12 32.03 12.44 -2.15
N ASP A 13 33.36 12.48 -2.15
CA ASP A 13 34.10 13.69 -2.51
C ASP A 13 34.52 13.67 -3.97
N ALA A 14 34.45 14.83 -4.62
CA ALA A 14 34.88 14.97 -6.01
C ALA A 14 36.35 14.53 -6.21
N ALA A 15 37.22 14.83 -5.24
CA ALA A 15 38.61 14.42 -5.26
C ALA A 15 38.79 12.91 -5.04
N GLU A 16 37.95 12.29 -4.21
CA GLU A 16 37.94 10.83 -3.99
C GLU A 16 37.57 10.11 -5.29
N ILE A 17 36.55 10.58 -6.00
CA ILE A 17 36.13 10.04 -7.30
C ILE A 17 37.27 10.14 -8.33
N ASP A 18 37.91 11.31 -8.44
CA ASP A 18 39.03 11.51 -9.37
C ASP A 18 40.22 10.60 -9.04
N ALA A 19 40.50 10.36 -7.74
CA ALA A 19 41.57 9.46 -7.31
C ALA A 19 41.29 7.99 -7.66
N ILE A 20 40.03 7.55 -7.56
CA ILE A 20 39.64 6.15 -7.83
C ILE A 20 39.51 5.89 -9.33
N LEU A 21 38.93 6.81 -10.08
CA LEU A 21 38.60 6.62 -11.49
C LEU A 21 39.71 7.13 -12.43
N GLY A 22 40.56 8.05 -11.95
CA GLY A 22 41.51 8.79 -12.78
C GLY A 22 40.85 10.00 -13.47
N ALA A 23 41.65 10.96 -13.92
CA ALA A 23 41.16 12.27 -14.34
C ALA A 23 40.08 12.24 -15.45
N ALA A 24 40.26 11.41 -16.49
CA ALA A 24 39.34 11.36 -17.63
C ALA A 24 38.00 10.67 -17.29
N ASP A 25 38.05 9.55 -16.57
CA ASP A 25 36.85 8.85 -16.12
C ASP A 25 36.15 9.60 -14.98
N GLY A 26 36.90 10.24 -14.08
CA GLY A 26 36.39 11.08 -13.00
C GLY A 26 35.64 12.30 -13.53
N ALA A 27 36.23 13.05 -14.47
CA ALA A 27 35.55 14.18 -15.10
C ALA A 27 34.25 13.77 -15.80
N PHE A 28 34.27 12.67 -16.56
CA PHE A 28 33.07 12.13 -17.20
C PHE A 28 32.01 11.70 -16.18
N PHE A 29 32.41 10.95 -15.15
CA PHE A 29 31.49 10.47 -14.12
C PHE A 29 30.84 11.61 -13.34
N ARG A 30 31.63 12.60 -12.91
CA ARG A 30 31.13 13.76 -12.19
C ARG A 30 30.16 14.60 -13.00
N ALA A 31 30.40 14.76 -14.29
CA ALA A 31 29.50 15.49 -15.19
C ALA A 31 28.15 14.79 -15.34
N VAL A 32 28.11 13.45 -15.31
CA VAL A 32 26.85 12.69 -15.40
C VAL A 32 26.11 12.65 -14.06
N TYR A 33 26.84 12.60 -12.94
CA TYR A 33 26.29 12.44 -11.60
C TYR A 33 26.22 13.74 -10.78
N ASP A 34 26.28 14.89 -11.46
CA ASP A 34 26.15 16.23 -10.89
C ASP A 34 27.10 16.49 -9.70
N VAL A 35 28.31 15.93 -9.74
CA VAL A 35 29.28 16.06 -8.65
C VAL A 35 30.13 17.31 -8.82
N THR A 36 30.00 18.24 -7.88
CA THR A 36 30.82 19.45 -7.79
C THR A 36 31.84 19.35 -6.66
N PRO A 37 32.92 20.14 -6.67
CA PRO A 37 33.85 20.23 -5.54
C PRO A 37 33.21 20.68 -4.22
N GLN A 38 32.11 21.43 -4.30
CA GLN A 38 31.38 21.94 -3.13
C GLN A 38 30.38 20.93 -2.56
N GLY A 39 30.07 19.87 -3.30
CA GLY A 39 29.02 18.91 -2.94
C GLY A 39 27.60 19.43 -3.17
N ASN A 40 26.63 18.56 -2.94
CA ASN A 40 25.18 18.84 -2.95
C ASN A 40 24.49 18.44 -1.63
N TRP A 41 25.24 17.90 -0.66
CA TRP A 41 24.77 17.50 0.66
C TRP A 41 25.91 17.66 1.68
N GLU A 42 25.76 18.57 2.67
CA GLU A 42 26.71 18.75 3.78
C GLU A 42 28.20 18.74 3.36
N HIS A 43 28.53 19.46 2.28
CA HIS A 43 29.87 19.55 1.67
C HIS A 43 30.38 18.28 0.95
N HIS A 44 29.56 17.25 0.84
CA HIS A 44 29.79 16.04 0.06
C HIS A 44 28.79 15.90 -1.10
N ALA A 45 29.00 14.93 -1.98
CA ALA A 45 28.12 14.66 -3.11
C ALA A 45 27.32 13.35 -2.93
N ILE A 46 26.00 13.47 -2.99
CA ILE A 46 25.09 12.38 -3.30
C ILE A 46 25.01 12.25 -4.82
N LEU A 47 25.36 11.08 -5.35
CA LEU A 47 25.34 10.85 -6.79
C LEU A 47 23.89 10.84 -7.31
N HIS A 48 23.53 11.80 -8.17
CA HIS A 48 22.21 11.88 -8.81
C HIS A 48 22.35 12.36 -10.26
N ARG A 49 21.32 12.16 -11.09
CA ARG A 49 21.30 12.55 -12.52
C ARG A 49 20.20 13.58 -12.79
N ASN A 50 20.04 14.57 -11.92
CA ASN A 50 18.91 15.49 -12.01
C ASN A 50 19.03 16.39 -13.26
N GLU A 51 20.25 16.77 -13.62
CA GLU A 51 20.52 17.57 -14.83
C GLU A 51 20.60 16.72 -16.12
N SER A 52 20.68 15.39 -15.99
CA SER A 52 20.77 14.44 -17.12
C SER A 52 19.98 13.15 -16.86
N PRO A 53 18.64 13.24 -16.72
CA PRO A 53 17.80 12.12 -16.29
C PRO A 53 17.66 11.03 -17.37
N ALA A 54 17.85 11.38 -18.64
CA ALA A 54 17.87 10.41 -19.73
C ALA A 54 19.16 9.57 -19.69
N LEU A 55 19.02 8.29 -20.04
CA LEU A 55 20.18 7.43 -20.27
C LEU A 55 21.02 7.97 -21.43
N LEU A 56 22.34 7.83 -21.33
CA LEU A 56 23.26 8.10 -22.43
C LEU A 56 23.22 6.95 -23.45
N GLY A 57 24.07 7.00 -24.48
CA GLY A 57 24.24 5.89 -25.40
C GLY A 57 24.71 4.61 -24.71
N ASP A 58 24.42 3.45 -25.32
CA ASP A 58 24.77 2.12 -24.77
C ASP A 58 26.25 1.99 -24.40
N ALA A 59 27.14 2.63 -25.16
CA ALA A 59 28.57 2.62 -24.89
C ALA A 59 28.91 3.39 -23.60
N GLU A 60 28.35 4.59 -23.44
CA GLU A 60 28.52 5.40 -22.24
C GLU A 60 27.89 4.73 -21.01
N GLU A 61 26.70 4.14 -21.11
CA GLU A 61 26.06 3.48 -19.98
C GLU A 61 26.81 2.22 -19.54
N ARG A 62 27.39 1.45 -20.48
CA ARG A 62 28.30 0.34 -20.17
C ARG A 62 29.58 0.85 -19.47
N ARG A 63 30.14 1.97 -19.92
CA ARG A 63 31.28 2.61 -19.26
C ARG A 63 30.92 3.03 -17.84
N LEU A 64 29.81 3.75 -17.66
CA LEU A 64 29.32 4.20 -16.34
C LEU A 64 29.06 3.02 -15.39
N ALA A 65 28.53 1.89 -15.89
CA ALA A 65 28.36 0.68 -15.08
C ALA A 65 29.70 0.17 -14.52
N GLY A 66 30.76 0.16 -15.35
CA GLY A 66 32.11 -0.18 -14.90
C GLY A 66 32.67 0.80 -13.86
N LEU A 67 32.44 2.11 -14.04
CA LEU A 67 32.87 3.14 -13.08
C LEU A 67 32.13 3.03 -11.75
N ARG A 68 30.81 2.83 -11.77
CA ARG A 68 30.00 2.56 -10.57
C ARG A 68 30.48 1.31 -9.83
N ALA A 69 30.88 0.26 -10.54
CA ALA A 69 31.42 -0.95 -9.93
C ALA A 69 32.74 -0.67 -9.18
N LYS A 70 33.65 0.14 -9.75
CA LYS A 70 34.90 0.56 -9.08
C LYS A 70 34.62 1.34 -7.79
N LEU A 71 33.72 2.32 -7.85
CA LEU A 71 33.31 3.09 -6.67
C LEU A 71 32.63 2.19 -5.63
N LYS A 72 31.78 1.26 -6.05
CA LYS A 72 31.13 0.31 -5.14
C LYS A 72 32.15 -0.51 -4.34
N VAL A 73 33.23 -1.00 -4.97
CA VAL A 73 34.30 -1.74 -4.28
C VAL A 73 34.95 -0.92 -3.15
N VAL A 74 35.09 0.39 -3.34
CA VAL A 74 35.62 1.28 -2.30
C VAL A 74 34.57 1.53 -1.22
N ARG A 75 33.32 1.82 -1.60
CA ARG A 75 32.22 2.06 -0.66
C ARG A 75 31.92 0.85 0.22
N ASP A 76 32.01 -0.36 -0.32
CA ASP A 76 31.75 -1.60 0.43
C ASP A 76 32.75 -1.83 1.58
N LYS A 77 33.89 -1.13 1.59
CA LYS A 77 34.86 -1.15 2.70
C LYS A 77 34.52 -0.16 3.82
N ARG A 78 33.55 0.74 3.61
CA ARG A 78 33.11 1.70 4.63
C ARG A 78 32.26 0.97 5.68
N VAL A 79 32.15 1.58 6.86
CA VAL A 79 31.26 1.10 7.90
C VAL A 79 29.82 1.23 7.40
N TRP A 80 29.13 0.09 7.29
CA TRP A 80 27.74 0.07 6.87
C TRP A 80 26.86 0.81 7.89
N PRO A 81 25.81 1.51 7.43
CA PRO A 81 24.82 2.04 8.35
C PRO A 81 24.18 0.88 9.11
N GLY A 82 23.81 1.13 10.37
CA GLY A 82 23.01 0.17 11.13
C GLY A 82 21.75 -0.21 10.35
N TRP A 83 21.44 -1.50 10.30
CA TRP A 83 20.21 -1.99 9.69
C TRP A 83 19.16 -2.19 10.79
N ASP A 84 18.03 -1.50 10.67
CA ASP A 84 16.85 -1.85 11.46
C ASP A 84 16.14 -3.03 10.77
N ASP A 85 16.30 -4.22 11.35
CA ASP A 85 15.71 -5.48 10.91
C ASP A 85 14.35 -5.75 11.57
N LYS A 86 13.76 -4.75 12.22
CA LYS A 86 12.43 -4.85 12.83
C LYS A 86 11.34 -4.94 11.76
N VAL A 87 10.45 -5.91 11.93
CA VAL A 87 9.21 -6.03 11.17
C VAL A 87 8.12 -5.28 11.93
N LEU A 88 7.50 -4.29 11.29
CA LEU A 88 6.40 -3.50 11.86
C LEU A 88 5.07 -3.84 11.16
N ALA A 89 4.00 -4.08 11.93
CA ALA A 89 2.73 -4.54 11.37
C ALA A 89 2.07 -3.47 10.48
N ASP A 90 2.00 -2.23 10.94
CA ASP A 90 1.52 -1.07 10.17
C ASP A 90 2.26 -0.89 8.82
N TRP A 91 3.60 -0.87 8.82
CA TRP A 91 4.40 -0.69 7.61
C TRP A 91 4.31 -1.89 6.68
N ASN A 92 4.21 -3.10 7.23
CA ASN A 92 3.95 -4.28 6.41
C ASN A 92 2.55 -4.22 5.79
N GLY A 93 1.53 -3.72 6.48
CA GLY A 93 0.21 -3.47 5.90
C GLY A 93 0.29 -2.55 4.68
N LEU A 94 1.00 -1.42 4.79
CA LEU A 94 1.24 -0.51 3.67
C LEU A 94 1.97 -1.20 2.51
N MET A 95 3.04 -1.93 2.81
CA MET A 95 3.83 -2.66 1.81
C MET A 95 3.02 -3.75 1.10
N ILE A 96 2.24 -4.56 1.85
CA ILE A 96 1.44 -5.65 1.29
C ILE A 96 0.38 -5.10 0.35
N ALA A 97 -0.34 -4.05 0.75
CA ALA A 97 -1.34 -3.41 -0.11
C ALA A 97 -0.70 -2.85 -1.40
N ALA A 98 0.46 -2.22 -1.29
CA ALA A 98 1.19 -1.70 -2.45
C ALA A 98 1.68 -2.82 -3.38
N LEU A 99 2.28 -3.89 -2.83
CA LEU A 99 2.78 -5.03 -3.61
C LEU A 99 1.64 -5.81 -4.28
N ALA A 100 0.51 -6.01 -3.61
CA ALA A 100 -0.65 -6.69 -4.20
C ALA A 100 -1.18 -5.91 -5.42
N ASN A 101 -1.37 -4.59 -5.26
CA ASN A 101 -1.81 -3.72 -6.36
C ASN A 101 -0.79 -3.68 -7.50
N ALA A 102 0.49 -3.49 -7.19
CA ALA A 102 1.55 -3.46 -8.19
C ALA A 102 1.66 -4.80 -8.93
N ALA A 103 1.56 -5.92 -8.22
CA ALA A 103 1.58 -7.25 -8.83
C ALA A 103 0.45 -7.42 -9.84
N ALA A 104 -0.75 -6.95 -9.53
CA ALA A 104 -1.89 -7.00 -10.43
C ALA A 104 -1.72 -6.12 -11.68
N VAL A 105 -1.15 -4.92 -11.54
CA VAL A 105 -0.89 -3.99 -12.65
C VAL A 105 0.24 -4.47 -13.55
N PHE A 106 1.37 -4.85 -12.96
CA PHE A 106 2.60 -5.22 -13.68
C PHE A 106 2.69 -6.71 -14.02
N GLN A 107 1.68 -7.50 -13.64
CA GLN A 107 1.62 -8.95 -13.87
C GLN A 107 2.84 -9.67 -13.27
N ARG A 108 3.10 -9.37 -11.99
CA ARG A 108 4.26 -9.88 -11.24
C ARG A 108 3.82 -10.84 -10.14
N ASP A 109 3.66 -12.11 -10.50
CA ASP A 109 3.26 -13.17 -9.57
C ASP A 109 4.24 -13.33 -8.40
N ASP A 110 5.53 -13.04 -8.62
CA ASP A 110 6.56 -13.06 -7.58
C ASP A 110 6.35 -11.94 -6.53
N TRP A 111 5.82 -10.79 -6.94
CA TRP A 111 5.45 -9.69 -6.04
C TRP A 111 4.20 -10.02 -5.23
N LEU A 112 3.18 -10.63 -5.88
CA LEU A 112 2.00 -11.12 -5.17
C LEU A 112 2.37 -12.19 -4.14
N ALA A 113 3.24 -13.13 -4.53
CA ALA A 113 3.75 -14.15 -3.61
C ALA A 113 4.51 -13.53 -2.43
N ALA A 114 5.26 -12.44 -2.65
CA ALA A 114 5.92 -11.70 -1.56
C ALA A 114 4.91 -11.05 -0.61
N ALA A 115 3.87 -10.41 -1.15
CA ALA A 115 2.78 -9.83 -0.36
C ALA A 115 2.07 -10.88 0.51
N VAL A 116 1.73 -12.04 -0.07
CA VAL A 116 1.09 -13.16 0.65
C VAL A 116 2.00 -13.74 1.74
N ARG A 117 3.32 -13.86 1.49
CA ARG A 117 4.27 -14.31 2.52
C ARG A 117 4.35 -13.32 3.69
N ALA A 118 4.43 -12.03 3.41
CA ALA A 118 4.45 -10.98 4.44
C ALA A 118 3.14 -10.96 5.24
N TRP A 119 1.98 -11.08 4.57
CA TRP A 119 0.69 -11.22 5.22
C TRP A 119 0.65 -12.37 6.22
N ARG A 120 1.01 -13.58 5.78
CA ARG A 120 1.05 -14.77 6.64
C ARG A 120 1.99 -14.57 7.81
N PHE A 121 3.17 -13.98 7.59
CA PHE A 121 4.09 -13.71 8.69
C PHE A 121 3.44 -12.85 9.78
N VAL A 122 2.81 -11.72 9.42
CA VAL A 122 2.14 -10.86 10.40
C VAL A 122 0.97 -11.59 11.07
N MET A 123 0.11 -12.24 10.30
CA MET A 123 -1.11 -12.89 10.81
C MET A 123 -0.85 -14.16 11.64
N ASP A 124 0.22 -14.88 11.35
CA ASP A 124 0.56 -16.14 12.02
C ASP A 124 1.58 -15.96 13.16
N THR A 125 2.50 -14.98 13.04
CA THR A 125 3.62 -14.80 13.98
C THR A 125 3.46 -13.56 14.87
N MET A 126 2.86 -12.49 14.34
CA MET A 126 2.68 -11.23 15.07
C MET A 126 1.28 -11.09 15.68
N ARG A 127 0.49 -12.17 15.69
CA ARG A 127 -0.85 -12.20 16.29
C ARG A 127 -0.89 -13.19 17.44
N ASP A 128 -1.49 -12.81 18.56
CA ASP A 128 -1.67 -13.70 19.70
C ASP A 128 -2.90 -14.62 19.54
N GLY A 129 -3.07 -15.57 20.47
CA GLY A 129 -4.19 -16.52 20.47
C GLY A 129 -5.58 -15.89 20.64
N ASN A 130 -5.66 -14.61 21.02
CA ASN A 130 -6.91 -13.84 21.09
C ASN A 130 -7.14 -12.98 19.84
N GLY A 131 -6.31 -13.13 18.81
CA GLY A 131 -6.41 -12.39 17.56
C GLY A 131 -5.81 -10.99 17.60
N ARG A 132 -5.11 -10.59 18.68
CA ARG A 132 -4.53 -9.25 18.81
C ARG A 132 -3.13 -9.19 18.20
N LEU A 133 -2.88 -8.16 17.39
CA LEU A 133 -1.58 -7.89 16.80
C LEU A 133 -0.58 -7.35 17.83
N PHE A 134 0.68 -7.70 17.61
CA PHE A 134 1.84 -6.99 18.13
C PHE A 134 2.30 -5.96 17.09
N HIS A 135 2.78 -4.82 17.55
CA HIS A 135 3.26 -3.75 16.66
C HIS A 135 4.56 -4.15 15.95
N SER A 136 5.46 -4.83 16.66
CA SER A 136 6.80 -5.12 16.16
C SER A 136 7.24 -6.55 16.38
N HIS A 137 8.09 -7.04 15.48
CA HIS A 137 8.80 -8.31 15.63
C HIS A 137 10.27 -8.14 15.29
N ARG A 138 11.15 -8.66 16.15
CA ARG A 138 12.60 -8.66 15.94
C ARG A 138 13.25 -9.81 16.68
N ALA A 139 14.23 -10.46 16.06
CA ALA A 139 15.00 -11.55 16.67
C ALA A 139 14.13 -12.65 17.32
N GLY A 140 13.07 -13.07 16.63
CA GLY A 140 12.17 -14.14 17.07
C GLY A 140 11.18 -13.74 18.16
N LYS A 141 11.07 -12.44 18.50
CA LYS A 141 10.18 -11.94 19.54
C LYS A 141 9.23 -10.89 18.97
N SER A 142 7.94 -11.08 19.22
CA SER A 142 6.92 -10.07 18.99
C SER A 142 6.76 -9.21 20.25
N LEU A 143 6.87 -7.89 20.10
CA LEU A 143 6.90 -6.91 21.18
C LEU A 143 5.92 -5.79 20.91
N HIS A 144 5.41 -5.22 22.01
CA HIS A 144 4.43 -4.12 22.07
C HIS A 144 3.07 -4.49 21.46
N ARG A 145 1.99 -4.09 22.13
CA ARG A 145 0.64 -4.28 21.56
C ARG A 145 0.45 -3.39 20.35
N GLY A 146 -0.24 -3.92 19.34
CA GLY A 146 -0.56 -3.17 18.13
C GLY A 146 -1.41 -1.94 18.44
N THR A 147 -1.16 -0.88 17.69
CA THR A 147 -1.91 0.38 17.69
C THR A 147 -3.00 0.35 16.62
N LEU A 148 -3.85 1.36 16.60
CA LEU A 148 -4.85 1.56 15.54
C LEU A 148 -4.25 1.41 14.13
N ASP A 149 -3.08 1.98 13.89
CA ASP A 149 -2.44 2.01 12.58
C ASP A 149 -2.01 0.61 12.11
N ASP A 150 -1.61 -0.27 13.03
CA ASP A 150 -1.29 -1.67 12.72
C ASP A 150 -2.51 -2.40 12.17
N TYR A 151 -3.65 -2.30 12.85
CA TYR A 151 -4.88 -2.95 12.42
C TYR A 151 -5.47 -2.31 11.16
N ALA A 152 -5.46 -0.97 11.05
CA ALA A 152 -6.02 -0.27 9.91
C ALA A 152 -5.26 -0.60 8.62
N ASN A 153 -3.92 -0.56 8.65
CA ASN A 153 -3.09 -0.87 7.49
C ASN A 153 -3.11 -2.36 7.15
N MET A 154 -3.19 -3.25 8.15
CA MET A 154 -3.37 -4.68 7.89
C MET A 154 -4.78 -5.00 7.35
N ALA A 155 -5.85 -4.36 7.84
CA ALA A 155 -7.17 -4.54 7.26
C ALA A 155 -7.22 -4.07 5.79
N ARG A 156 -6.59 -2.93 5.48
CA ARG A 156 -6.40 -2.45 4.10
C ARG A 156 -5.63 -3.45 3.24
N ALA A 157 -4.57 -4.06 3.78
CA ALA A 157 -3.82 -5.10 3.08
C ALA A 157 -4.67 -6.35 2.77
N GLY A 158 -5.52 -6.77 3.70
CA GLY A 158 -6.42 -7.91 3.51
C GLY A 158 -7.44 -7.63 2.40
N VAL A 159 -8.02 -6.44 2.38
CA VAL A 159 -8.90 -6.01 1.28
C VAL A 159 -8.16 -6.00 -0.06
N ALA A 160 -6.94 -5.44 -0.13
CA ALA A 160 -6.15 -5.43 -1.36
C ALA A 160 -5.78 -6.85 -1.85
N LEU A 161 -5.46 -7.77 -0.93
CA LEU A 161 -5.23 -9.18 -1.27
C LEU A 161 -6.52 -9.86 -1.75
N PHE A 162 -7.67 -9.56 -1.15
CA PHE A 162 -8.96 -10.04 -1.65
C PHE A 162 -9.23 -9.55 -3.08
N GLU A 163 -9.10 -8.26 -3.36
CA GLU A 163 -9.38 -7.69 -4.70
C GLU A 163 -8.48 -8.31 -5.78
N THR A 164 -7.21 -8.57 -5.43
CA THR A 164 -6.21 -9.09 -6.38
C THR A 164 -6.27 -10.59 -6.57
N THR A 165 -6.52 -11.36 -5.51
CA THR A 165 -6.54 -12.84 -5.57
C THR A 165 -7.94 -13.40 -5.82
N GLY A 166 -8.99 -12.74 -5.32
CA GLY A 166 -10.35 -13.27 -5.23
C GLY A 166 -10.56 -14.26 -4.07
N GLU A 167 -9.57 -14.48 -3.19
CA GLU A 167 -9.71 -15.41 -2.07
C GLU A 167 -10.45 -14.76 -0.89
N ALA A 168 -11.64 -15.27 -0.54
CA ALA A 168 -12.51 -14.73 0.51
C ALA A 168 -11.83 -14.59 1.89
N ARG A 169 -10.90 -15.50 2.22
CA ARG A 169 -10.21 -15.50 3.52
C ARG A 169 -9.57 -14.17 3.90
N TYR A 170 -9.05 -13.42 2.93
CA TYR A 170 -8.37 -12.15 3.23
C TYR A 170 -9.36 -11.06 3.65
N LEU A 171 -10.58 -11.12 3.12
CA LEU A 171 -11.68 -10.25 3.51
C LEU A 171 -12.17 -10.62 4.91
N ASP A 172 -12.36 -11.92 5.19
CA ASP A 172 -12.79 -12.43 6.50
C ASP A 172 -11.76 -12.05 7.59
N GLU A 173 -10.47 -12.22 7.29
CA GLU A 173 -9.38 -11.86 8.20
C GLU A 173 -9.28 -10.34 8.42
N ALA A 174 -9.50 -9.51 7.39
CA ALA A 174 -9.57 -8.06 7.54
C ALA A 174 -10.74 -7.64 8.45
N GLN A 175 -11.90 -8.26 8.31
CA GLN A 175 -13.05 -8.03 9.19
C GLN A 175 -12.76 -8.47 10.64
N ALA A 176 -12.03 -9.57 10.84
CA ALA A 176 -11.61 -10.01 12.17
C ALA A 176 -10.66 -9.01 12.84
N LEU A 177 -9.74 -8.38 12.09
CA LEU A 177 -8.89 -7.30 12.60
C LEU A 177 -9.72 -6.07 13.03
N ILE A 178 -10.74 -5.72 12.24
CA ILE A 178 -11.66 -4.63 12.58
C ILE A 178 -12.49 -4.97 13.83
N ALA A 179 -12.91 -6.23 14.01
CA ALA A 179 -13.62 -6.63 15.22
C ALA A 179 -12.79 -6.42 16.49
N VAL A 180 -11.46 -6.58 16.41
CA VAL A 180 -10.54 -6.23 17.52
C VAL A 180 -10.54 -4.72 17.77
N LEU A 181 -10.52 -3.90 16.70
CA LEU A 181 -10.63 -2.45 16.82
C LEU A 181 -11.95 -2.02 17.46
N ASP A 182 -13.07 -2.59 17.01
CA ASP A 182 -14.40 -2.30 17.57
C ASP A 182 -14.46 -2.60 19.08
N ARG A 183 -13.83 -3.71 19.50
CA ARG A 183 -13.85 -4.14 20.90
C ARG A 183 -12.98 -3.28 21.80
N HIS A 184 -11.79 -2.88 21.34
CA HIS A 184 -10.76 -2.31 22.22
C HIS A 184 -10.44 -0.84 21.94
N PHE A 185 -10.74 -0.34 20.74
CA PHE A 185 -10.26 0.96 20.26
C PHE A 185 -11.39 1.94 19.96
N ALA A 186 -12.62 1.48 19.73
CA ALA A 186 -13.73 2.35 19.38
C ALA A 186 -14.04 3.39 20.47
N ASP A 187 -14.38 4.60 20.06
CA ASP A 187 -14.99 5.62 20.92
C ASP A 187 -16.50 5.65 20.69
N PRO A 188 -17.31 5.04 21.58
CA PRO A 188 -18.75 4.97 21.39
C PRO A 188 -19.46 6.31 21.60
N GLN A 189 -18.81 7.31 22.19
CA GLN A 189 -19.44 8.61 22.48
C GLN A 189 -19.23 9.61 21.35
N ALA A 190 -18.00 9.72 20.85
CA ALA A 190 -17.63 10.72 19.84
C ALA A 190 -17.30 10.12 18.46
N GLY A 191 -17.41 8.81 18.28
CA GLY A 191 -17.01 8.11 17.05
C GLY A 191 -15.50 8.09 16.85
N GLY A 192 -15.01 7.41 15.82
CA GLY A 192 -13.58 7.20 15.65
C GLY A 192 -13.03 6.08 16.52
N TYR A 193 -11.72 5.84 16.37
CA TYR A 193 -10.96 4.90 17.16
C TYR A 193 -9.80 5.61 17.84
N PHE A 194 -9.56 5.30 19.12
CA PHE A 194 -8.35 5.69 19.82
C PHE A 194 -7.14 5.00 19.21
N ILE A 195 -5.96 5.62 19.33
CA ILE A 195 -4.70 5.05 18.83
C ILE A 195 -4.31 3.77 19.58
N THR A 196 -4.69 3.67 20.86
CA THR A 196 -4.32 2.55 21.74
C THR A 196 -5.54 1.85 22.30
N ALA A 197 -5.38 0.57 22.64
CA ALA A 197 -6.42 -0.24 23.26
C ALA A 197 -6.86 0.32 24.62
N ASP A 198 -8.08 -0.02 25.04
CA ASP A 198 -8.68 0.34 26.32
C ASP A 198 -8.00 -0.29 27.53
N ASP A 199 -7.32 -1.42 27.33
CA ASP A 199 -6.58 -2.16 28.35
C ASP A 199 -5.06 -1.85 28.37
N ALA A 200 -4.64 -0.78 27.69
CA ALA A 200 -3.26 -0.30 27.74
C ALA A 200 -2.96 0.34 29.10
N ALA A 201 -2.26 -0.40 29.98
CA ALA A 201 -2.10 -0.07 31.40
C ALA A 201 -1.21 1.16 31.70
N ASP A 202 -0.36 1.60 30.76
CA ASP A 202 0.69 2.61 31.00
C ASP A 202 0.39 4.00 30.40
N LEU A 203 -0.87 4.26 29.99
CA LEU A 203 -1.25 5.51 29.31
C LEU A 203 -2.20 6.34 30.15
N ILE A 204 -1.81 7.59 30.43
CA ILE A 204 -2.63 8.57 31.15
C ILE A 204 -3.80 9.05 30.28
N VAL A 205 -3.58 9.18 28.96
CA VAL A 205 -4.58 9.64 27.99
C VAL A 205 -4.51 8.76 26.75
N ARG A 206 -5.67 8.39 26.22
CA ARG A 206 -5.80 7.73 24.92
C ARG A 206 -6.05 8.80 23.86
N ASN A 207 -5.05 9.01 23.02
CA ASN A 207 -5.17 9.97 21.92
C ASN A 207 -6.08 9.40 20.81
N LYS A 208 -6.80 10.30 20.15
CA LYS A 208 -7.61 10.05 18.97
C LYS A 208 -7.38 11.20 17.99
N HIS A 209 -6.93 10.90 16.78
CA HIS A 209 -6.72 11.88 15.71
C HIS A 209 -6.88 11.20 14.34
N CYS A 210 -7.05 12.01 13.31
CA CYS A 210 -7.07 11.56 11.92
C CYS A 210 -5.90 12.14 11.09
N HIS A 211 -4.93 12.76 11.76
CA HIS A 211 -3.76 13.35 11.11
C HIS A 211 -2.79 12.33 10.53
N ASP A 212 -2.51 12.46 9.25
CA ASP A 212 -1.37 11.87 8.55
C ASP A 212 -0.06 12.47 9.06
N ASN A 213 0.98 11.65 9.04
CA ASN A 213 2.35 12.09 9.30
C ASN A 213 3.28 11.45 8.25
N ALA A 214 4.40 10.85 8.66
CA ALA A 214 5.23 10.02 7.78
C ALA A 214 4.45 8.84 7.15
N VAL A 215 3.32 8.46 7.75
CA VAL A 215 2.41 7.42 7.28
C VAL A 215 0.94 7.89 7.34
N PRO A 216 0.03 7.27 6.55
CA PRO A 216 -1.41 7.51 6.64
C PRO A 216 -1.96 7.25 8.04
N SER A 217 -2.91 8.06 8.49
CA SER A 217 -3.59 7.83 9.77
C SER A 217 -4.48 6.60 9.73
N GLY A 218 -4.53 5.82 10.82
CA GLY A 218 -5.39 4.65 10.91
C GLY A 218 -6.87 5.01 10.85
N ASN A 219 -7.29 6.09 11.50
CA ASN A 219 -8.67 6.58 11.44
C ASN A 219 -9.09 6.98 10.02
N GLY A 220 -8.20 7.62 9.25
CA GLY A 220 -8.48 7.97 7.84
C GLY A 220 -8.49 6.73 6.95
N THR A 221 -7.51 5.84 7.15
CA THR A 221 -7.38 4.58 6.40
C THR A 221 -8.62 3.69 6.55
N LEU A 222 -9.20 3.63 7.76
CA LEU A 222 -10.39 2.82 8.03
C LEU A 222 -11.63 3.29 7.26
N VAL A 223 -11.78 4.58 6.94
CA VAL A 223 -12.88 5.04 6.07
C VAL A 223 -12.84 4.32 4.73
N GLY A 224 -11.65 4.23 4.13
CA GLY A 224 -11.46 3.60 2.82
C GLY A 224 -11.60 2.07 2.87
N VAL A 225 -11.29 1.47 4.02
CA VAL A 225 -11.53 0.04 4.29
C VAL A 225 -13.02 -0.24 4.44
N PHE A 226 -13.74 0.55 5.24
CA PHE A 226 -15.18 0.40 5.44
C PHE A 226 -15.96 0.67 4.15
N ALA A 227 -15.58 1.67 3.36
CA ALA A 227 -16.16 1.91 2.04
C ALA A 227 -16.02 0.67 1.14
N ARG A 228 -14.83 0.08 1.07
CA ARG A 228 -14.60 -1.15 0.29
C ARG A 228 -15.38 -2.33 0.84
N LEU A 229 -15.44 -2.52 2.17
CA LEU A 229 -16.24 -3.59 2.77
C LEU A 229 -17.73 -3.43 2.46
N TRP A 230 -18.26 -2.21 2.50
CA TRP A 230 -19.64 -1.94 2.08
C TRP A 230 -19.87 -2.34 0.62
N ILE A 231 -19.04 -1.86 -0.30
CA ILE A 231 -19.16 -2.16 -1.73
C ILE A 231 -19.06 -3.66 -1.99
N LEU A 232 -18.11 -4.31 -1.34
CA LEU A 232 -17.83 -5.73 -1.52
C LEU A 232 -18.93 -6.62 -0.90
N THR A 233 -19.42 -6.28 0.29
CA THR A 233 -20.34 -7.17 1.03
C THR A 233 -21.80 -6.82 0.86
N GLY A 234 -22.12 -5.60 0.40
CA GLY A 234 -23.47 -5.05 0.40
C GLY A 234 -23.98 -4.65 1.79
N ASP A 235 -23.24 -4.91 2.87
CA ASP A 235 -23.71 -4.63 4.24
C ASP A 235 -23.61 -3.14 4.57
N ALA A 236 -24.78 -2.50 4.71
CA ALA A 236 -24.92 -1.08 5.00
C ALA A 236 -24.28 -0.66 6.34
N ALA A 237 -24.07 -1.59 7.29
CA ALA A 237 -23.39 -1.29 8.54
C ALA A 237 -21.95 -0.79 8.33
N TRP A 238 -21.29 -1.20 7.24
CA TRP A 238 -19.98 -0.70 6.85
C TRP A 238 -20.03 0.74 6.38
N ARG A 239 -21.05 1.10 5.59
CA ARG A 239 -21.28 2.47 5.14
C ARG A 239 -21.55 3.38 6.33
N ASP A 240 -22.47 2.99 7.21
CA ASP A 240 -22.78 3.74 8.43
C ASP A 240 -21.54 3.98 9.30
N LYS A 241 -20.66 2.97 9.38
CA LYS A 241 -19.41 3.09 10.12
C LYS A 241 -18.44 4.07 9.45
N ALA A 242 -18.32 4.04 8.12
CA ALA A 242 -17.51 4.98 7.35
C ALA A 242 -18.02 6.43 7.51
N GLU A 243 -19.33 6.65 7.40
CA GLU A 243 -19.94 7.98 7.53
C GLU A 243 -19.79 8.54 8.95
N ARG A 244 -19.99 7.72 9.99
CA ARG A 244 -19.72 8.12 11.38
C ARG A 244 -18.27 8.48 11.61
N GLN A 245 -17.35 7.74 11.00
CA GLN A 245 -15.92 7.99 11.08
C GLN A 245 -15.55 9.34 10.44
N VAL A 246 -16.09 9.64 9.25
CA VAL A 246 -15.92 10.95 8.59
C VAL A 246 -16.49 12.08 9.46
N ALA A 247 -17.71 11.90 9.98
CA ALA A 247 -18.37 12.89 10.83
C ALA A 247 -17.57 13.21 12.12
N ALA A 248 -16.91 12.21 12.72
CA ALA A 248 -16.12 12.37 13.94
C ALA A 248 -14.92 13.34 13.77
N PHE A 249 -14.40 13.49 12.55
CA PHE A 249 -13.24 14.33 12.25
C PHE A 249 -13.57 15.51 11.32
N ALA A 250 -14.83 15.65 10.87
CA ALA A 250 -15.24 16.70 9.94
C ALA A 250 -14.98 18.11 10.46
N GLY A 251 -15.07 18.34 11.78
CA GLY A 251 -14.77 19.63 12.39
C GLY A 251 -13.29 20.06 12.29
N GLU A 252 -12.35 19.12 12.11
CA GLU A 252 -10.92 19.44 11.96
C GLU A 252 -10.59 20.02 10.57
N LEU A 253 -11.43 19.74 9.57
CA LEU A 253 -11.26 20.23 8.20
C LEU A 253 -11.32 21.76 8.10
N GLU A 254 -12.13 22.41 8.94
CA GLU A 254 -12.27 23.87 8.97
C GLU A 254 -11.00 24.56 9.51
N GLY A 255 -10.26 23.88 10.39
CA GLY A 255 -9.05 24.41 11.02
C GLY A 255 -7.80 24.17 10.19
N ASN A 256 -7.51 22.91 9.85
CA ASN A 256 -6.35 22.54 9.05
C ASN A 256 -6.60 21.20 8.33
N PHE A 257 -6.95 21.26 7.06
CA PHE A 257 -7.22 20.08 6.25
C PHE A 257 -5.96 19.36 5.73
N PHE A 258 -4.79 20.00 5.74
CA PHE A 258 -3.56 19.44 5.16
C PHE A 258 -3.15 18.07 5.75
N PRO A 259 -3.18 17.84 7.08
CA PRO A 259 -2.89 16.52 7.64
C PRO A 259 -4.04 15.51 7.45
N LEU A 260 -5.14 15.84 6.79
CA LEU A 260 -6.33 14.97 6.66
C LEU A 260 -6.46 14.35 5.26
N MET A 261 -5.38 14.28 4.49
CA MET A 261 -5.42 13.79 3.10
C MET A 261 -5.92 12.35 2.98
N THR A 262 -5.52 11.45 3.87
CA THR A 262 -6.00 10.05 3.87
C THR A 262 -7.49 9.98 4.15
N LEU A 263 -8.01 10.81 5.05
CA LEU A 263 -9.44 10.91 5.32
C LEU A 263 -10.21 11.36 4.08
N LEU A 264 -9.76 12.44 3.44
CA LEU A 264 -10.40 13.01 2.25
C LEU A 264 -10.37 12.04 1.06
N ASN A 265 -9.23 11.40 0.80
CA ASN A 265 -9.12 10.39 -0.25
C ASN A 265 -10.03 9.17 0.02
N SER A 266 -10.14 8.78 1.28
CA SER A 266 -10.97 7.65 1.67
C SER A 266 -12.47 7.97 1.61
N ASP A 267 -12.86 9.19 1.97
CA ASP A 267 -14.23 9.69 1.77
C ASP A 267 -14.54 9.82 0.27
N GLN A 268 -13.59 10.25 -0.55
CA GLN A 268 -13.78 10.25 -2.00
C GLN A 268 -14.10 8.85 -2.53
N THR A 269 -13.41 7.80 -2.05
CA THR A 269 -13.78 6.42 -2.38
C THR A 269 -15.19 6.07 -1.86
N LEU A 270 -15.55 6.46 -0.63
CA LEU A 270 -16.89 6.22 -0.08
C LEU A 270 -18.00 6.82 -0.97
N GLN A 271 -17.79 8.02 -1.51
CA GLN A 271 -18.78 8.72 -2.32
C GLN A 271 -18.76 8.31 -3.80
N ASN A 272 -17.60 7.97 -4.36
CA ASN A 272 -17.41 7.88 -5.82
C ASN A 272 -16.91 6.53 -6.33
N ALA A 273 -16.83 5.52 -5.46
CA ALA A 273 -16.29 4.22 -5.87
C ALA A 273 -17.04 3.60 -7.05
N ILE A 274 -16.25 2.90 -7.86
CA ILE A 274 -16.75 2.12 -8.99
C ILE A 274 -16.37 0.67 -8.73
N GLU A 275 -17.37 -0.19 -8.61
CA GLU A 275 -17.14 -1.62 -8.48
C GLU A 275 -16.99 -2.26 -9.86
N CYS A 276 -15.87 -2.95 -10.08
CA CYS A 276 -15.61 -3.77 -11.24
C CYS A 276 -15.80 -5.24 -10.87
N VAL A 277 -16.98 -5.78 -11.16
CA VAL A 277 -17.33 -7.18 -10.88
C VAL A 277 -17.02 -8.04 -12.10
N ILE A 278 -16.03 -8.91 -11.96
CA ILE A 278 -15.61 -9.85 -13.00
C ILE A 278 -16.18 -11.23 -12.67
N VAL A 279 -17.12 -11.71 -13.48
CA VAL A 279 -17.73 -13.03 -13.32
C VAL A 279 -17.08 -14.00 -14.31
N GLY A 280 -16.44 -15.06 -13.80
CA GLY A 280 -15.71 -16.04 -14.60
C GLY A 280 -14.85 -16.98 -13.74
N ALA A 281 -14.38 -18.08 -14.32
CA ALA A 281 -13.49 -19.00 -13.61
C ALA A 281 -12.12 -18.34 -13.37
N LEU A 282 -11.51 -18.60 -12.21
CA LEU A 282 -10.29 -17.89 -11.80
C LEU A 282 -9.06 -18.21 -12.67
N ASP A 283 -9.06 -19.38 -13.30
CA ASP A 283 -8.02 -19.92 -14.18
C ASP A 283 -8.33 -19.73 -15.68
N ASP A 284 -9.48 -19.14 -16.02
CA ASP A 284 -9.86 -18.87 -17.40
C ASP A 284 -9.06 -17.67 -17.98
N PRO A 285 -8.31 -17.86 -19.09
CA PRO A 285 -7.57 -16.79 -19.76
C PRO A 285 -8.43 -15.57 -20.14
N ALA A 286 -9.70 -15.75 -20.50
CA ALA A 286 -10.60 -14.65 -20.84
C ALA A 286 -10.99 -13.82 -19.61
N THR A 287 -11.21 -14.49 -18.47
CA THR A 287 -11.42 -13.81 -17.17
C THR A 287 -10.19 -13.01 -16.77
N GLU A 288 -9.00 -13.59 -16.94
CA GLU A 288 -7.73 -12.92 -16.66
C GLU A 288 -7.47 -11.73 -17.60
N ALA A 289 -7.85 -11.82 -18.87
CA ALA A 289 -7.77 -10.70 -19.81
C ALA A 289 -8.62 -9.51 -19.38
N LEU A 290 -9.88 -9.75 -18.95
CA LEU A 290 -10.74 -8.70 -18.38
C LEU A 290 -10.12 -8.10 -17.12
N ARG A 291 -9.58 -8.93 -16.22
CA ARG A 291 -8.90 -8.48 -14.99
C ARG A 291 -7.72 -7.57 -15.32
N ARG A 292 -6.86 -7.96 -16.26
CA ARG A 292 -5.72 -7.15 -16.72
C ARG A 292 -6.16 -5.82 -17.32
N ALA A 293 -7.24 -5.83 -18.11
CA ALA A 293 -7.78 -4.60 -18.68
C ALA A 293 -8.29 -3.62 -17.61
N VAL A 294 -8.91 -4.13 -16.53
CA VAL A 294 -9.32 -3.32 -15.38
C VAL A 294 -8.11 -2.75 -14.60
N TYR A 295 -7.12 -3.58 -14.28
CA TYR A 295 -5.93 -3.12 -13.55
C TYR A 295 -5.02 -2.20 -14.39
N GLY A 296 -5.02 -2.35 -15.72
CA GLY A 296 -4.28 -1.48 -16.64
C GLY A 296 -4.82 -0.04 -16.72
N ARG A 297 -5.95 0.26 -16.09
CA ARG A 297 -6.52 1.62 -15.99
C ARG A 297 -6.22 2.24 -14.63
N SER A 298 -5.67 3.46 -14.66
CA SER A 298 -5.44 4.26 -13.46
C SER A 298 -6.75 4.90 -12.99
N LEU A 299 -7.44 4.22 -12.09
CA LEU A 299 -8.61 4.71 -11.38
C LEU A 299 -8.42 4.50 -9.88
N PRO A 300 -8.21 5.57 -9.10
CA PRO A 300 -7.97 5.48 -7.66
C PRO A 300 -9.13 4.87 -6.86
N ASP A 301 -10.36 5.17 -7.28
CA ASP A 301 -11.59 4.78 -6.55
C ASP A 301 -12.22 3.47 -7.08
N LYS A 302 -11.51 2.70 -7.90
CA LYS A 302 -12.02 1.39 -8.34
C LYS A 302 -11.92 0.36 -7.21
N VAL A 303 -12.92 -0.49 -7.13
CA VAL A 303 -12.95 -1.70 -6.28
C VAL A 303 -13.13 -2.90 -7.19
N VAL A 304 -12.24 -3.88 -7.11
CA VAL A 304 -12.27 -5.05 -8.01
C VAL A 304 -12.76 -6.28 -7.26
N ARG A 305 -13.77 -6.94 -7.83
CA ARG A 305 -14.33 -8.17 -7.29
C ARG A 305 -14.27 -9.26 -8.36
N ARG A 306 -13.76 -10.43 -8.00
CA ARG A 306 -13.80 -11.64 -8.84
C ARG A 306 -14.85 -12.58 -8.28
N LEU A 307 -15.73 -13.09 -9.12
CA LEU A 307 -16.78 -14.05 -8.74
C LEU A 307 -16.71 -15.28 -9.62
N ALA A 308 -16.66 -16.45 -8.97
CA ALA A 308 -16.90 -17.69 -9.67
C ALA A 308 -18.36 -17.72 -10.20
N PRO A 309 -18.62 -18.29 -11.37
CA PRO A 309 -19.97 -18.37 -11.93
C PRO A 309 -20.96 -19.00 -10.94
N GLY A 310 -22.10 -18.36 -10.72
CA GLY A 310 -23.14 -18.84 -9.80
C GLY A 310 -22.90 -18.51 -8.32
N THR A 311 -21.82 -17.80 -7.98
CA THR A 311 -21.63 -17.28 -6.61
C THR A 311 -22.74 -16.29 -6.28
N PRO A 312 -23.54 -16.51 -5.23
CA PRO A 312 -24.62 -15.60 -4.87
C PRO A 312 -24.05 -14.31 -4.28
N LEU A 313 -24.72 -13.20 -4.58
CA LEU A 313 -24.56 -11.91 -3.91
C LEU A 313 -25.86 -11.56 -3.18
N PRO A 314 -25.82 -10.69 -2.15
CA PRO A 314 -27.01 -10.15 -1.53
C PRO A 314 -27.99 -9.59 -2.58
N ALA A 315 -29.29 -9.74 -2.35
CA ALA A 315 -30.32 -9.42 -3.33
C ALA A 315 -30.35 -7.93 -3.71
N ASP A 316 -29.91 -7.07 -2.81
CA ASP A 316 -29.79 -5.62 -2.95
C ASP A 316 -28.45 -5.16 -3.55
N HIS A 317 -27.48 -6.07 -3.74
CA HIS A 317 -26.22 -5.75 -4.39
C HIS A 317 -26.44 -5.43 -5.88
N PRO A 318 -25.80 -4.39 -6.47
CA PRO A 318 -26.02 -4.00 -7.86
C PRO A 318 -25.72 -5.11 -8.89
N ALA A 319 -24.72 -5.94 -8.59
CA ALA A 319 -24.37 -7.12 -9.38
C ALA A 319 -25.15 -8.41 -9.02
N ALA A 320 -26.21 -8.33 -8.20
CA ALA A 320 -27.04 -9.49 -7.89
C ALA A 320 -27.66 -10.09 -9.17
N GLY A 321 -27.56 -11.41 -9.31
CA GLY A 321 -28.05 -12.14 -10.49
C GLY A 321 -27.24 -11.93 -11.76
N LYS A 322 -26.13 -11.17 -11.73
CA LYS A 322 -25.18 -11.07 -12.85
C LYS A 322 -24.36 -12.35 -12.95
N GLY A 323 -24.01 -12.74 -14.17
CA GLY A 323 -23.49 -14.07 -14.47
C GLY A 323 -22.52 -14.07 -15.65
N LEU A 324 -22.37 -15.23 -16.28
CA LEU A 324 -21.73 -15.29 -17.60
C LEU A 324 -22.66 -14.70 -18.66
N VAL A 325 -22.10 -14.20 -19.76
CA VAL A 325 -22.86 -13.70 -20.93
C VAL A 325 -22.57 -14.64 -22.10
N ASP A 326 -23.60 -15.33 -22.59
CA ASP A 326 -23.47 -16.35 -23.64
C ASP A 326 -22.37 -17.39 -23.34
N GLY A 327 -22.23 -17.77 -22.06
CA GLY A 327 -21.22 -18.69 -21.57
C GLY A 327 -19.79 -18.11 -21.44
N LYS A 328 -19.59 -16.82 -21.73
CA LYS A 328 -18.30 -16.11 -21.61
C LYS A 328 -18.20 -15.34 -20.29
N PRO A 329 -16.98 -15.16 -19.75
CA PRO A 329 -16.74 -14.23 -18.65
C PRO A 329 -17.21 -12.82 -18.99
N ALA A 330 -17.65 -12.09 -17.98
CA ALA A 330 -18.17 -10.74 -18.13
C ALA A 330 -17.67 -9.82 -17.02
N LEU A 331 -17.32 -8.60 -17.41
CA LEU A 331 -17.09 -7.48 -16.52
C LEU A 331 -18.39 -6.66 -16.43
N TYR A 332 -18.84 -6.44 -15.20
CA TYR A 332 -19.92 -5.52 -14.85
C TYR A 332 -19.32 -4.34 -14.09
N VAL A 333 -19.47 -3.13 -14.63
CA VAL A 333 -19.02 -1.90 -13.98
C VAL A 333 -20.23 -1.29 -13.26
N CYS A 334 -20.18 -1.26 -11.94
CA CYS A 334 -21.29 -0.88 -11.09
C CYS A 334 -20.99 0.42 -10.33
N ARG A 335 -22.00 1.31 -10.30
CA ARG A 335 -21.99 2.62 -9.64
C ARG A 335 -23.42 2.94 -9.19
N ASP A 336 -23.58 3.54 -8.02
CA ASP A 336 -24.87 4.04 -7.50
C ASP A 336 -26.00 2.99 -7.61
N MET A 337 -25.78 1.78 -7.09
CA MET A 337 -26.74 0.67 -7.07
C MET A 337 -27.17 0.14 -8.45
N SER A 338 -26.44 0.47 -9.51
CA SER A 338 -26.70 -0.03 -10.87
C SER A 338 -25.41 -0.49 -11.55
N CYS A 339 -25.51 -1.35 -12.56
CA CYS A 339 -24.36 -1.73 -13.39
C CYS A 339 -24.63 -1.39 -14.85
N ALA A 340 -23.56 -0.98 -15.55
CA ALA A 340 -23.56 -0.80 -16.99
C ALA A 340 -23.77 -2.13 -17.75
N ALA A 341 -23.91 -2.05 -19.08
CA ALA A 341 -23.94 -3.23 -19.93
C ALA A 341 -22.65 -4.07 -19.76
N PRO A 342 -22.75 -5.40 -19.75
CA PRO A 342 -21.59 -6.27 -19.55
C PRO A 342 -20.57 -6.14 -20.68
N VAL A 343 -19.30 -6.17 -20.31
CA VAL A 343 -18.17 -6.23 -21.27
C VAL A 343 -17.60 -7.65 -21.25
N THR A 344 -17.58 -8.31 -22.40
CA THR A 344 -17.03 -9.67 -22.56
C THR A 344 -15.71 -9.71 -23.34
N ASP A 345 -15.32 -8.57 -23.95
CA ASP A 345 -14.05 -8.40 -24.66
C ASP A 345 -13.17 -7.40 -23.91
N ALA A 346 -11.97 -7.84 -23.49
CA ALA A 346 -11.00 -7.04 -22.76
C ALA A 346 -10.57 -5.76 -23.51
N THR A 347 -10.61 -5.75 -24.83
CA THR A 347 -10.26 -4.58 -25.66
C THR A 347 -11.33 -3.48 -25.59
N GLN A 348 -12.55 -3.83 -25.18
CA GLN A 348 -13.68 -2.92 -25.05
C GLN A 348 -13.84 -2.37 -23.63
N VAL A 349 -12.94 -2.72 -22.70
CA VAL A 349 -12.98 -2.22 -21.33
C VAL A 349 -12.68 -0.72 -21.32
N SER A 350 -13.75 0.03 -21.08
CA SER A 350 -13.76 1.46 -20.82
C SER A 350 -14.29 1.66 -19.41
N LEU A 351 -13.51 2.36 -18.60
CA LEU A 351 -13.90 2.77 -17.25
C LEU A 351 -14.03 4.30 -17.25
N PRO A 352 -14.97 4.87 -16.49
CA PRO A 352 -15.33 6.29 -16.55
C PRO A 352 -14.23 7.22 -16.04
#